data_AF-A0AAQ3C4D8-F1
#
_entry.id   AF-A0AAQ3C4D8-F1
#
_cell.length_a   1.000
_cell.length_b   1.000
_cell.length_c   1.000
_cell.angle_alpha   90.00
_cell.angle_beta   90.00
_cell.angle_gamma   90.00
#
_symmetry.space_group_name_H-M   'P 1'
#
loop_
_entity.id
_entity.type
_entity.pdbx_description
1 polymer ?
#
loop_
_entity_poly.entity_id
_entity_poly.type
_entity_poly.pdbx_seq_one_letter_code
_entity_poly.pdbx_strand_id
1 'polypeptide(L)'
;MSEKSIIQEARDIQLAMELISLGARLQMLESETQLSRGRLIKLYKELRGSPPPKGMLPFSTDWFMTWEQNIHSSMFYNIYAFMLTSGACHGVEAVIRAYKLYLEQCPPADSDLPVLALTRAWTLVRFVESGMLEPAHCNSCGGSFIAHAHQPVHSFVCSLCQPPSRAIKRRKLSENLADIFPHLLGEQEKRVV
;
A
#
# COMPACT_ATOMS: atom_id res chain seq x y z
N MET A 1 -12.28 -31.44 14.17
CA MET A 1 -11.60 -30.53 13.23
C MET A 1 -12.42 -30.55 11.94
N SER A 2 -13.10 -29.46 11.60
CA SER A 2 -13.85 -29.39 10.34
C SER A 2 -12.86 -29.50 9.18
N GLU A 3 -13.11 -30.39 8.22
CA GLU A 3 -12.30 -30.48 7.01
C GLU A 3 -12.33 -29.12 6.30
N LYS A 4 -11.14 -28.55 6.04
CA LYS A 4 -11.03 -27.31 5.27
C LYS A 4 -11.37 -27.63 3.82
N SER A 5 -12.26 -26.83 3.23
CA SER A 5 -12.59 -26.94 1.81
C SER A 5 -11.34 -26.71 0.96
N ILE A 6 -11.01 -27.67 0.08
CA ILE A 6 -9.89 -27.57 -0.87
C ILE A 6 -10.05 -26.34 -1.79
N ILE A 7 -11.29 -26.01 -2.17
CA ILE A 7 -11.58 -24.84 -3.01
C ILE A 7 -11.24 -23.56 -2.26
N GLN A 8 -11.59 -23.47 -0.97
CA GLN A 8 -11.27 -22.30 -0.17
C GLN A 8 -9.76 -22.17 0.03
N GLU A 9 -9.08 -23.30 0.29
CA GLU A 9 -7.64 -23.32 0.41
C GLU A 9 -6.94 -22.86 -0.88
N ALA A 10 -7.41 -23.29 -2.05
CA ALA A 10 -6.90 -22.84 -3.34
C ALA A 10 -7.09 -21.32 -3.52
N ARG A 11 -8.25 -20.78 -3.15
CA ARG A 11 -8.51 -19.33 -3.18
C ARG A 11 -7.58 -18.55 -2.26
N ASP A 12 -7.37 -19.03 -1.03
CA ASP A 12 -6.48 -18.39 -0.06
C ASP A 12 -5.02 -18.37 -0.55
N ILE A 13 -4.57 -19.45 -1.21
CA ILE A 13 -3.26 -19.51 -1.85
C ILE A 13 -3.17 -18.50 -3.00
N GLN A 14 -4.16 -18.44 -3.88
CA GLN A 14 -4.19 -17.50 -5.00
C GLN A 14 -4.13 -16.05 -4.52
N LEU A 15 -4.93 -15.71 -3.50
CA LEU A 15 -4.90 -14.38 -2.87
C LEU A 15 -3.52 -14.06 -2.29
N ALA A 16 -2.90 -15.01 -1.57
CA ALA A 16 -1.56 -14.82 -1.02
C ALA A 16 -0.51 -14.61 -2.13
N MET A 17 -0.58 -15.36 -3.22
CA MET A 17 0.31 -15.20 -4.38
C MET A 17 0.19 -13.82 -5.01
N GLU A 18 -1.04 -13.32 -5.17
CA GLU A 18 -1.30 -11.99 -5.73
C GLU A 18 -0.75 -10.89 -4.81
N LEU A 19 -1.02 -10.98 -3.51
CA LEU A 19 -0.51 -10.04 -2.51
C LEU A 19 1.03 -10.03 -2.47
N ILE A 20 1.69 -11.19 -2.51
CA ILE A 20 3.15 -11.30 -2.55
C ILE A 20 3.71 -10.65 -3.82
N SER A 21 3.06 -10.90 -4.96
CA SER A 21 3.48 -10.32 -6.25
C SER A 21 3.41 -8.80 -6.25
N LEU A 22 2.43 -8.22 -5.54
CA LEU A 22 2.28 -6.78 -5.34
C LEU A 22 3.18 -6.20 -4.23
N GLY A 23 4.02 -7.02 -3.59
CA GLY A 23 4.94 -6.57 -2.54
C GLY A 23 4.33 -6.47 -1.15
N ALA A 24 3.29 -7.26 -0.84
CA ALA A 24 2.75 -7.34 0.52
C ALA A 24 3.77 -7.90 1.51
N ARG A 25 3.80 -7.31 2.71
CA ARG A 25 4.58 -7.83 3.84
C ARG A 25 3.87 -8.98 4.52
N LEU A 26 4.65 -9.81 5.22
CA LEU A 26 4.14 -10.98 5.94
C LEU A 26 3.01 -10.63 6.91
N GLN A 27 3.10 -9.50 7.62
CA GLN A 27 2.05 -9.07 8.56
C GLN A 27 0.71 -8.78 7.88
N MET A 28 0.71 -8.23 6.66
CA MET A 28 -0.52 -8.06 5.87
C MET A 28 -1.05 -9.42 5.42
N LEU A 29 -0.19 -10.31 4.95
CA LEU A 29 -0.58 -11.66 4.53
C LEU A 29 -1.20 -12.47 5.68
N GLU A 30 -0.65 -12.36 6.89
CA GLU A 30 -1.19 -13.00 8.10
C GLU A 30 -2.56 -12.44 8.50
N SER A 31 -2.84 -11.17 8.19
CA SER A 31 -4.12 -10.54 8.48
C SER A 31 -5.19 -10.83 7.41
N GLU A 32 -4.80 -10.93 6.15
CA GLU A 32 -5.74 -11.02 5.01
C GLU A 32 -5.95 -12.44 4.48
N THR A 33 -5.18 -13.43 4.96
CA THR A 33 -5.27 -14.83 4.51
C THR A 33 -5.42 -15.80 5.68
N GLN A 34 -5.96 -16.99 5.40
CA GLN A 34 -6.11 -18.07 6.40
C GLN A 34 -4.95 -19.07 6.41
N LEU A 35 -3.84 -18.72 5.75
CA LEU A 35 -2.65 -19.56 5.67
C LEU A 35 -1.81 -19.41 6.93
N SER A 36 -1.22 -20.52 7.39
CA SER A 36 -0.30 -20.47 8.51
C SER A 36 0.96 -19.67 8.14
N ARG A 37 1.54 -18.99 9.13
CA ARG A 37 2.79 -18.24 8.99
C ARG A 37 3.90 -19.04 8.28
N GLY A 38 4.06 -20.32 8.61
CA GLY A 38 5.05 -21.19 7.98
C GLY A 38 4.80 -21.40 6.48
N ARG A 39 3.52 -21.56 6.07
CA ARG A 39 3.13 -21.66 4.66
C ARG A 39 3.35 -20.35 3.92
N LEU A 40 3.02 -19.22 4.53
CA LEU A 40 3.26 -17.90 3.94
C LEU A 40 4.75 -17.64 3.70
N ILE A 41 5.61 -17.97 4.67
CA ILE A 41 7.07 -17.83 4.51
C ILE A 41 7.59 -18.73 3.38
N LYS A 42 7.09 -19.97 3.30
CA LYS A 42 7.47 -20.91 2.23
C LYS A 42 7.04 -20.38 0.86
N LEU A 43 5.78 -19.98 0.72
CA LEU A 43 5.23 -19.40 -0.52
C LEU A 43 5.98 -18.13 -0.95
N TYR A 44 6.30 -17.25 0.01
CA TYR A 44 7.06 -16.04 -0.25
C TYR A 44 8.46 -16.36 -0.82
N LYS A 45 9.16 -17.34 -0.24
CA LYS A 45 10.47 -17.77 -0.74
C LYS A 45 10.39 -18.39 -2.13
N GLU A 46 9.36 -19.18 -2.40
CA GLU A 46 9.14 -19.79 -3.71
C GLU A 46 8.90 -18.73 -4.80
N LEU A 47 8.16 -17.65 -4.48
CA LEU A 47 7.86 -16.58 -5.44
C LEU A 47 8.96 -15.52 -5.58
N ARG A 48 9.64 -15.15 -4.48
CA ARG A 48 10.58 -14.01 -4.43
C ARG A 48 12.05 -14.43 -4.28
N GLY A 49 12.34 -15.72 -4.12
CA GLY A 49 13.69 -16.26 -3.94
C GLY A 49 14.38 -15.88 -2.61
N SER A 50 13.75 -15.06 -1.78
CA SER A 50 14.29 -14.51 -0.53
C SER A 50 13.25 -14.58 0.59
N PRO A 51 13.66 -14.61 1.87
CA PRO A 51 12.72 -14.57 2.97
C PRO A 51 11.99 -13.22 3.03
N PRO A 52 10.76 -13.17 3.58
CA PRO A 52 10.04 -11.91 3.75
C PRO A 52 10.82 -10.95 4.66
N PRO A 53 10.72 -9.63 4.41
CA PRO A 53 11.39 -8.62 5.23
C PRO A 53 11.00 -8.75 6.71
N LYS A 54 12.00 -8.60 7.59
CA LYS A 54 11.78 -8.53 9.02
C LYS A 54 11.52 -7.08 9.43
N GLY A 55 10.66 -6.89 10.41
CA GLY A 55 10.31 -5.56 10.92
C GLY A 55 8.81 -5.46 11.14
N MET A 56 8.43 -4.52 11.98
CA MET A 56 7.03 -4.22 12.21
C MET A 56 6.51 -3.28 11.11
N LEU A 57 5.21 -3.35 10.83
CA LEU A 57 4.53 -2.34 10.03
C LEU A 57 4.62 -0.95 10.67
N PRO A 58 4.54 0.12 9.87
CA PRO A 58 4.51 1.48 10.41
C PRO A 58 3.32 1.63 11.36
N PHE A 59 3.59 2.13 12.57
CA PHE A 59 2.59 2.37 13.62
C PHE A 59 2.09 3.81 13.66
N SER A 60 2.73 4.74 12.96
CA SER A 60 2.38 6.16 13.00
C SER A 60 1.71 6.63 11.73
N THR A 61 0.82 7.61 11.89
CA THR A 61 0.15 8.31 10.81
C THR A 61 1.04 9.33 10.09
N ASP A 62 2.18 9.71 10.69
CA ASP A 62 3.01 10.84 10.25
C ASP A 62 3.53 10.69 8.82
N TRP A 63 3.81 9.46 8.40
CA TRP A 63 4.27 9.20 7.04
C TRP A 63 3.24 9.67 6.00
N PHE A 64 1.95 9.50 6.27
CA PHE A 64 0.85 9.93 5.41
C PHE A 64 0.69 11.46 5.35
N MET A 65 1.27 12.20 6.28
CA MET A 65 1.25 13.67 6.30
C MET A 65 2.46 14.29 5.58
N THR A 66 3.42 13.48 5.15
CA THR A 66 4.57 13.98 4.39
C THR A 66 4.14 14.30 2.97
N TRP A 67 4.60 15.45 2.43
CA TRP A 67 4.08 16.04 1.18
C TRP A 67 3.84 15.06 0.02
N GLU A 68 4.89 14.42 -0.49
CA GLU A 68 4.79 13.51 -1.64
C GLU A 68 3.95 12.27 -1.27
N GLN A 69 4.18 11.72 -0.08
CA GLN A 69 3.49 10.54 0.42
C GLN A 69 1.99 10.79 0.59
N ASN A 70 1.59 11.98 1.04
CA ASN A 70 0.20 12.39 1.20
C ASN A 70 -0.52 12.42 -0.15
N ILE A 71 0.13 12.94 -1.20
CA ILE A 71 -0.44 12.98 -2.55
C ILE A 71 -0.73 11.56 -3.05
N HIS A 72 0.25 10.66 -2.97
CA HIS A 72 0.08 9.27 -3.41
C HIS A 72 -0.96 8.51 -2.57
N SER A 73 -0.98 8.74 -1.25
CA SER A 73 -1.94 8.14 -0.33
C SER A 73 -3.37 8.61 -0.60
N SER A 74 -3.53 9.90 -0.89
CA SER A 74 -4.81 10.51 -1.25
C SER A 74 -5.32 9.99 -2.59
N MET A 75 -4.44 9.87 -3.59
CA MET A 75 -4.79 9.30 -4.89
C MET A 75 -5.33 7.86 -4.73
N PHE A 76 -4.59 7.00 -4.04
CA PHE A 76 -5.02 5.63 -3.76
C PHE A 76 -6.35 5.59 -2.99
N TYR A 77 -6.49 6.38 -1.92
CA TYR A 77 -7.68 6.35 -1.08
C TYR A 77 -8.94 6.83 -1.81
N ASN A 78 -8.83 7.84 -2.68
CA ASN A 78 -9.94 8.29 -3.50
C ASN A 78 -10.41 7.20 -4.48
N ILE A 79 -9.48 6.44 -5.08
CA ILE A 79 -9.81 5.27 -5.91
C ILE A 79 -10.51 4.21 -5.04
N TYR A 80 -9.95 3.89 -3.88
CA TYR A 80 -10.52 2.91 -2.96
C TYR A 80 -11.94 3.27 -2.51
N ALA A 81 -12.18 4.52 -2.11
CA ALA A 81 -13.49 5.02 -1.71
C ALA A 81 -14.52 4.95 -2.85
N PHE A 82 -14.10 5.26 -4.08
CA PHE A 82 -14.94 5.08 -5.27
C PHE A 82 -15.30 3.61 -5.50
N MET A 83 -14.32 2.70 -5.36
CA MET A 83 -14.53 1.26 -5.52
C MET A 83 -15.53 0.70 -4.50
N LEU A 84 -15.47 1.16 -3.25
CA LEU A 84 -16.46 0.78 -2.23
C LEU A 84 -17.86 1.30 -2.58
N THR A 85 -17.97 2.57 -3.02
CA THR A 85 -19.26 3.18 -3.37
C THR A 85 -19.92 2.49 -4.57
N SER A 86 -19.12 1.97 -5.50
CA SER A 86 -19.62 1.22 -6.65
C SER A 86 -20.22 -0.15 -6.30
N GLY A 87 -19.96 -0.68 -5.10
CA GLY A 87 -20.42 -2.00 -4.64
C GLY A 87 -19.76 -3.19 -5.34
N ALA A 88 -18.78 -2.97 -6.22
CA ALA A 88 -18.19 -4.02 -7.07
C ALA A 88 -17.15 -4.91 -6.37
N CYS A 89 -16.62 -4.49 -5.21
CA CYS A 89 -15.60 -5.23 -4.46
C CYS A 89 -15.59 -4.83 -2.98
N HIS A 90 -15.16 -5.74 -2.11
CA HIS A 90 -15.16 -5.55 -0.65
C HIS A 90 -13.83 -6.00 -0.04
N GLY A 91 -13.49 -5.47 1.14
CA GLY A 91 -12.32 -5.89 1.91
C GLY A 91 -11.00 -5.78 1.14
N VAL A 92 -10.16 -6.81 1.24
CA VAL A 92 -8.84 -6.86 0.59
C VAL A 92 -8.91 -6.78 -0.94
N GLU A 93 -9.97 -7.28 -1.56
CA GLU A 93 -10.13 -7.22 -3.02
C GLU A 93 -10.25 -5.77 -3.50
N ALA A 94 -10.98 -4.93 -2.75
CA ALA A 94 -11.07 -3.50 -3.03
C ALA A 94 -9.71 -2.82 -2.89
N VAL A 95 -8.91 -3.20 -1.87
CA VAL A 95 -7.54 -2.70 -1.68
C VAL A 95 -6.66 -3.08 -2.87
N ILE A 96 -6.67 -4.34 -3.31
CA ILE A 96 -5.87 -4.84 -4.44
C ILE A 96 -6.22 -4.09 -5.72
N ARG A 97 -7.51 -4.01 -6.06
CA ARG A 97 -7.96 -3.35 -7.29
C ARG A 97 -7.65 -1.85 -7.27
N ALA A 98 -7.91 -1.16 -6.17
CA ALA A 98 -7.57 0.25 -6.02
C ALA A 98 -6.06 0.49 -6.12
N TYR A 99 -5.25 -0.42 -5.55
CA TYR A 99 -3.80 -0.32 -5.61
C TYR A 99 -3.26 -0.51 -7.03
N LYS A 100 -3.80 -1.46 -7.80
CA LYS A 100 -3.42 -1.63 -9.22
C LYS A 100 -3.73 -0.37 -10.04
N LEU A 101 -4.92 0.21 -9.88
CA LEU A 101 -5.27 1.47 -10.53
C LEU A 101 -4.39 2.64 -10.09
N TYR A 102 -3.99 2.67 -8.81
CA TYR A 102 -3.03 3.65 -8.33
C TYR A 102 -1.65 3.50 -9.02
N LEU A 103 -1.16 2.27 -9.23
CA LEU A 103 0.09 2.04 -9.96
C LEU A 103 -0.01 2.46 -11.44
N GLU A 104 -1.18 2.32 -12.05
CA GLU A 104 -1.43 2.79 -13.42
C GLU A 104 -1.45 4.32 -13.50
N GLN A 105 -2.08 4.99 -12.52
CA GLN A 105 -2.15 6.45 -12.49
C GLN A 105 -0.82 7.11 -12.09
N CYS A 106 -0.09 6.46 -11.18
CA CYS A 106 1.17 6.94 -10.63
C CYS A 106 2.28 5.91 -10.88
N PRO A 107 2.67 5.71 -12.15
CA PRO A 107 3.72 4.76 -12.48
C PRO A 107 5.01 5.19 -11.80
N PRO A 108 5.77 4.25 -11.20
CA PRO A 108 7.09 4.58 -10.69
C PRO A 108 7.99 5.07 -11.82
N ALA A 109 8.90 5.99 -11.51
CA ALA A 109 9.96 6.37 -12.44
C ALA A 109 10.84 5.15 -12.77
N ASP A 110 11.49 5.16 -13.94
CA ASP A 110 12.27 4.01 -14.43
C ASP A 110 13.22 3.49 -13.35
N SER A 111 13.03 2.22 -12.96
CA SER A 111 13.75 1.45 -11.92
C SER A 111 13.50 1.81 -10.45
N ASP A 112 12.64 2.79 -10.15
CA ASP A 112 12.26 3.13 -8.79
C ASP A 112 11.09 2.30 -8.27
N LEU A 113 10.95 2.24 -6.95
CA LEU A 113 9.81 1.64 -6.28
C LEU A 113 8.64 2.64 -6.21
N PRO A 114 7.39 2.18 -6.16
CA PRO A 114 6.26 3.08 -5.93
C PRO A 114 6.40 3.78 -4.58
N VAL A 115 6.12 5.08 -4.54
CA VAL A 115 6.18 5.90 -3.31
C VAL A 115 5.29 5.32 -2.22
N LEU A 116 4.06 4.93 -2.59
CA LEU A 116 3.14 4.18 -1.74
C LEU A 116 3.24 2.69 -2.07
N ALA A 117 3.80 1.90 -1.16
CA ALA A 117 3.79 0.43 -1.25
C ALA A 117 2.42 -0.14 -0.84
N LEU A 118 2.07 -1.33 -1.34
CA LEU A 118 0.79 -2.00 -1.07
C LEU A 118 0.49 -2.10 0.43
N THR A 119 1.48 -2.47 1.23
CA THR A 119 1.24 -2.64 2.67
C THR A 119 0.93 -1.31 3.35
N ARG A 120 1.49 -0.19 2.89
CA ARG A 120 1.16 1.14 3.41
C ARG A 120 -0.21 1.61 2.94
N ALA A 121 -0.59 1.31 1.70
CA ALA A 121 -1.96 1.51 1.21
C ALA A 121 -2.98 0.74 2.06
N TRP A 122 -2.68 -0.51 2.40
CA TRP A 122 -3.50 -1.30 3.31
C TRP A 122 -3.55 -0.70 4.73
N THR A 123 -2.40 -0.29 5.29
CA THR A 123 -2.35 0.38 6.60
C THR A 123 -3.15 1.69 6.62
N LEU A 124 -3.14 2.46 5.53
CA LEU A 124 -3.95 3.66 5.39
C LEU A 124 -5.44 3.35 5.57
N VAL A 125 -5.94 2.30 4.90
CA VAL A 125 -7.33 1.87 5.05
C VAL A 125 -7.63 1.56 6.52
N ARG A 126 -6.76 0.84 7.22
CA ARG A 126 -6.91 0.54 8.66
C ARG A 126 -6.91 1.81 9.53
N PHE A 127 -6.07 2.79 9.21
CA PHE A 127 -6.04 4.07 9.92
C PHE A 127 -7.29 4.91 9.70
N VAL A 128 -7.91 4.82 8.52
CA VAL A 128 -9.19 5.48 8.27
C VAL A 128 -10.34 4.72 8.95
N GLU A 129 -10.38 3.39 8.86
CA GLU A 129 -11.38 2.55 9.54
C GLU A 129 -11.37 2.73 11.06
N SER A 130 -10.21 2.99 11.65
CA SER A 130 -10.05 3.25 13.09
C SER A 130 -10.28 4.71 13.49
N GLY A 131 -10.58 5.60 12.54
CA GLY A 131 -10.85 7.02 12.81
C GLY A 131 -9.60 7.82 13.22
N MET A 132 -8.40 7.37 12.86
CA MET A 132 -7.17 8.14 13.06
C MET A 132 -6.89 9.09 11.89
N LEU A 133 -7.32 8.71 10.69
CA LEU A 133 -7.20 9.48 9.45
C LEU A 133 -8.56 9.62 8.79
N GLU A 134 -8.75 10.67 7.99
CA GLU A 134 -9.97 10.86 7.21
C GLU A 134 -9.69 11.63 5.91
N PRO A 135 -10.54 11.49 4.87
CA PRO A 135 -10.50 12.36 3.71
C PRO A 135 -11.01 13.77 4.06
N ALA A 136 -10.22 14.79 3.74
CA ALA A 136 -10.54 16.20 3.89
C ALA A 136 -10.50 16.93 2.54
N HIS A 137 -11.45 17.83 2.33
CA HIS A 137 -11.55 18.61 1.08
C HIS A 137 -10.71 19.88 1.17
N CYS A 138 -9.85 20.10 0.20
CA CYS A 138 -9.03 21.31 0.10
C CYS A 138 -9.89 22.53 -0.20
N ASN A 139 -9.80 23.59 0.62
CA ASN A 139 -10.53 24.84 0.40
C ASN A 139 -10.03 25.66 -0.82
N SER A 140 -8.89 25.28 -1.41
CA SER A 140 -8.31 25.98 -2.57
C SER A 140 -8.62 25.27 -3.90
N CYS A 141 -8.33 23.98 -4.01
CA CYS A 141 -8.56 23.21 -5.25
C CYS A 141 -9.78 22.28 -5.22
N GLY A 142 -10.46 22.12 -4.09
CA GLY A 142 -11.60 21.21 -3.92
C GLY A 142 -11.25 19.72 -3.87
N GLY A 143 -9.99 19.34 -4.09
CA GLY A 143 -9.57 17.93 -4.06
C GLY A 143 -9.65 17.30 -2.67
N SER A 144 -9.89 15.98 -2.63
CA SER A 144 -9.92 15.17 -1.41
C SER A 144 -8.52 14.63 -1.09
N PHE A 145 -8.03 14.92 0.12
CA PHE A 145 -6.71 14.49 0.60
C PHE A 145 -6.82 13.85 1.98
N ILE A 146 -5.90 12.93 2.29
CA ILE A 146 -5.78 12.36 3.62
C ILE A 146 -5.33 13.43 4.61
N ALA A 147 -6.03 13.53 5.73
CA ALA A 147 -5.69 14.38 6.86
C ALA A 147 -5.86 13.60 8.18
N HIS A 148 -5.40 14.19 9.28
CA HIS A 148 -5.75 13.68 10.60
C HIS A 148 -7.26 13.78 10.81
N ALA A 149 -7.84 12.81 11.51
CA ALA A 149 -9.24 12.85 11.86
C ALA A 149 -9.59 14.13 12.66
N HIS A 150 -10.78 14.66 12.42
CA HIS A 150 -11.31 15.86 13.07
C HIS A 150 -10.51 17.14 12.78
N GLN A 151 -9.84 17.20 11.62
CA GLN A 151 -9.18 18.42 11.18
C GLN A 151 -10.25 19.49 10.84
N PRO A 152 -10.10 20.75 11.29
CA PRO A 152 -11.11 21.78 11.04
C PRO A 152 -11.36 21.99 9.54
N VAL A 153 -12.60 21.75 9.12
CA VAL A 153 -13.05 21.74 7.72
C VAL A 153 -12.71 23.04 6.98
N HIS A 154 -12.82 24.18 7.66
CA HIS A 154 -12.67 25.51 7.05
C HIS A 154 -11.21 25.98 6.88
N SER A 155 -10.22 25.22 7.34
CA SER A 155 -8.81 25.63 7.27
C SER A 155 -7.91 24.66 6.52
N PHE A 156 -8.44 23.53 6.02
CA PHE A 156 -7.62 22.57 5.32
C PHE A 156 -7.23 23.07 3.92
N VAL A 157 -5.92 23.12 3.67
CA VAL A 157 -5.32 23.39 2.36
C VAL A 157 -4.35 22.26 2.06
N CYS A 158 -4.50 21.62 0.90
CA CYS A 158 -3.70 20.45 0.57
C CYS A 158 -2.25 20.81 0.25
N SER A 159 -1.39 19.80 0.30
CA SER A 159 0.04 19.97 0.10
C SER A 159 0.43 20.31 -1.35
N LEU A 160 -0.48 20.23 -2.33
CA LEU A 160 -0.27 20.76 -3.68
C LEU A 160 -0.52 22.26 -3.76
N CYS A 161 -1.55 22.75 -3.06
CA CYS A 161 -1.90 24.18 -3.02
C CYS A 161 -0.96 24.98 -2.12
N GLN A 162 -0.48 24.36 -1.03
CA GLN A 162 0.48 24.97 -0.10
C GLN A 162 1.67 24.02 0.12
N PRO A 163 2.55 23.87 -0.89
CA PRO A 163 3.71 22.98 -0.77
C PRO A 163 4.67 23.50 0.30
N PRO A 164 5.26 22.61 1.13
CA PRO A 164 6.26 23.03 2.10
C PRO A 164 7.51 23.56 1.38
N SER A 165 8.24 24.47 2.01
CA SER A 165 9.46 25.08 1.41
C SER A 165 10.54 24.07 1.01
N ARG A 166 10.48 22.84 1.53
CA ARG A 166 11.39 21.73 1.22
C ARG A 166 10.91 20.80 0.12
N ALA A 167 9.75 21.06 -0.47
CA ALA A 167 9.20 20.32 -1.59
C ALA A 167 10.25 20.07 -2.71
N ILE A 168 11.02 21.11 -3.04
CA ILE A 168 11.98 21.06 -4.16
C ILE A 168 13.27 20.30 -3.79
N LYS A 169 13.54 20.09 -2.49
CA LYS A 169 14.77 19.42 -2.04
C LYS A 169 14.42 18.00 -1.60
N ARG A 170 14.61 17.03 -2.50
CA ARG A 170 14.62 15.59 -2.18
C ARG A 170 15.72 15.30 -1.15
N ARG A 171 15.47 15.59 0.12
CA ARG A 171 16.26 15.03 1.21
C ARG A 171 16.01 13.53 1.16
N LYS A 172 17.08 12.74 1.07
CA LYS A 172 17.06 11.31 1.42
C LYS A 172 16.66 11.20 2.89
N LEU A 173 15.36 11.29 3.18
CA LEU A 173 14.80 11.03 4.50
C LEU A 173 14.88 9.52 4.71
N SER A 174 15.94 9.10 5.39
CA SER A 174 16.33 7.72 5.75
C SER A 174 16.25 6.67 4.63
N GLU A 175 17.22 5.76 4.60
CA GLU A 175 17.13 4.53 3.82
C GLU A 175 16.11 3.54 4.42
N ASN A 176 14.95 4.03 4.88
CA ASN A 176 13.73 3.24 4.78
C ASN A 176 13.23 3.39 3.34
N LEU A 177 14.06 2.90 2.40
CA LEU A 177 13.60 2.53 1.06
C LEU A 177 12.25 1.85 1.25
N ALA A 178 11.28 2.24 0.42
CA ALA A 178 9.95 1.69 0.41
C ALA A 178 10.02 0.20 0.72
N ASP A 179 9.05 -0.27 1.50
CA ASP A 179 8.97 -1.58 2.17
C ASP A 179 9.16 -2.83 1.27
N ILE A 180 9.55 -2.64 0.01
CA ILE A 180 9.99 -3.54 -1.04
C ILE A 180 11.53 -3.43 -1.15
N PHE A 181 12.27 -4.48 -0.80
CA PHE A 181 13.68 -4.56 -1.19
C PHE A 181 13.76 -4.97 -2.67
N PRO A 182 14.32 -4.14 -3.58
CA PRO A 182 14.56 -4.52 -4.95
C PRO A 182 15.89 -5.27 -4.99
N HIS A 183 15.88 -6.56 -4.66
CA HIS A 183 16.95 -7.43 -5.12
C HIS A 183 16.36 -8.66 -5.79
N LEU A 184 16.80 -8.85 -7.05
CA LEU A 184 16.68 -10.04 -7.91
C LEU A 184 15.46 -10.18 -8.84
N LEU A 185 15.01 -9.09 -9.49
CA LEU A 185 14.34 -9.22 -10.79
C LEU A 185 15.22 -8.79 -11.99
N GLY A 186 16.51 -8.50 -11.77
CA GLY A 186 17.43 -8.02 -12.82
C GLY A 186 18.61 -8.94 -13.18
N GLU A 187 18.77 -10.12 -12.56
CA GLU A 187 19.98 -10.95 -12.78
C GLU A 187 19.73 -12.33 -13.44
N GLN A 188 18.51 -12.64 -13.90
CA GLN A 188 18.27 -13.91 -14.61
C GLN A 188 18.30 -13.83 -16.14
N GLU A 189 18.46 -12.65 -16.76
CA GLU A 189 18.58 -12.54 -18.23
C GLU A 189 20.02 -12.56 -18.78
N LYS A 190 21.06 -12.75 -17.95
CA LYS A 190 22.47 -12.74 -18.42
C LYS A 190 23.26 -14.04 -18.23
N ARG A 191 22.59 -15.19 -18.05
CA ARG A 191 23.26 -16.51 -18.09
C ARG A 191 22.51 -17.51 -18.95
N VAL A 192 22.38 -17.21 -20.24
CA VAL A 192 22.35 -18.22 -21.30
C VAL A 192 23.05 -17.65 -22.54
N VAL A 193 24.38 -17.79 -22.57
CA VAL A 193 25.20 -18.02 -23.77
C VAL A 193 26.25 -19.04 -23.38
#